data_AF-A0A8I0H8N3-F1
#
_entry.id   AF-A0A8I0H8N3-F1
#
_cell.length_a   1.000
_cell.length_b   1.000
_cell.length_c   1.000
_cell.angle_alpha   90.00
_cell.angle_beta   90.00
_cell.angle_gamma   90.00
#
_symmetry.space_group_name_H-M   'P 1'
#
loop_
_entity.id
_entity.type
_entity.pdbx_description
1 polymer ?
#
loop_
_entity_poly.entity_id
_entity_poly.type
_entity_poly.pdbx_seq_one_letter_code
_entity_poly.pdbx_strand_id
1 'polypeptide(L)' 'MNTIIERITEAIKDILIGLIKSCLDNMFTSVNEQVGTIAGQVGQTPQGWNAGIFNLIQNISQTVVVPIAGLIITFVLCYE' A
#
# COMPACT_ATOMS: atom_id res chain seq x y z
N MET A 1 -34.57 -3.93 -44.39
CA MET A 1 -34.24 -2.68 -43.67
C MET A 1 -33.90 -2.95 -42.20
N ASN A 2 -34.60 -3.86 -41.52
CA ASN A 2 -34.31 -4.24 -40.12
C ASN A 2 -32.94 -4.93 -39.93
N THR A 3 -32.54 -5.83 -40.85
CA THR A 3 -31.29 -6.59 -40.71
C THR A 3 -30.03 -5.71 -40.72
N ILE A 4 -30.00 -4.63 -41.50
CA ILE A 4 -28.84 -3.74 -41.58
C ILE A 4 -28.70 -2.92 -40.28
N ILE A 5 -29.82 -2.40 -39.76
CA ILE A 5 -29.83 -1.63 -38.51
C ILE A 5 -29.46 -2.52 -37.31
N GLU A 6 -29.93 -3.77 -37.29
CA GLU A 6 -29.54 -4.76 -36.28
C GLU A 6 -28.03 -5.06 -36.33
N ARG A 7 -27.47 -5.34 -37.51
CA ARG A 7 -26.02 -5.59 -37.69
C ARG A 7 -25.17 -4.40 -37.25
N ILE A 8 -25.60 -3.17 -37.55
CA ILE A 8 -24.91 -1.94 -37.11
C ILE A 8 -25.00 -1.79 -35.59
N THR A 9 -26.15 -2.08 -35.00
CA THR A 9 -26.35 -2.01 -33.54
C THR A 9 -25.47 -3.02 -32.81
N GLU A 10 -25.36 -4.25 -33.33
CA GLU A 10 -24.44 -5.28 -32.82
C GLU A 10 -22.98 -4.83 -32.92
N ALA A 11 -22.57 -4.30 -34.08
CA ALA A 11 -21.19 -3.81 -34.27
C ALA A 11 -20.82 -2.69 -33.29
N ILE A 12 -21.73 -1.75 -33.03
CA ILE A 12 -21.51 -0.68 -32.05
C ILE A 12 -21.41 -1.25 -30.63
N LYS A 13 -22.27 -2.21 -30.26
CA LYS A 13 -22.19 -2.88 -28.96
C LYS A 13 -20.87 -3.60 -28.77
N ASP A 14 -20.39 -4.32 -29.79
CA ASP A 14 -19.12 -5.06 -29.72
C ASP A 14 -17.93 -4.10 -29.55
N ILE A 15 -17.94 -2.97 -30.27
CA ILE A 15 -16.91 -1.92 -30.11
C ILE A 15 -16.95 -1.34 -28.69
N LEU A 16 -18.13 -0.99 -28.17
CA LEU A 16 -18.26 -0.43 -26.81
C LEU A 16 -17.81 -1.43 -25.74
N ILE A 17 -18.19 -2.70 -25.88
CA ILE A 17 -17.76 -3.77 -24.98
C ILE A 17 -16.23 -3.94 -25.06
N GLY A 18 -15.66 -3.92 -26.27
CA GLY A 18 -14.22 -3.98 -26.48
C GLY A 18 -13.47 -2.83 -25.82
N LEU A 19 -13.98 -1.61 -25.96
CA LEU A 19 -13.39 -0.41 -25.34
C LEU A 19 -13.48 -0.46 -23.81
N ILE A 20 -14.63 -0.86 -23.24
CA ILE A 20 -14.79 -0.99 -21.79
C ILE A 20 -13.88 -2.06 -21.23
N LYS A 21 -13.79 -3.24 -21.87
CA LYS A 21 -12.88 -4.30 -21.45
C LYS A 21 -11.43 -3.83 -21.46
N SER A 22 -11.00 -3.21 -22.56
CA SER A 22 -9.65 -2.64 -22.67
C SER A 22 -9.37 -1.60 -21.57
N CYS A 23 -10.33 -0.73 -21.28
CA CYS A 23 -10.19 0.25 -20.18
C CYS A 23 -10.04 -0.44 -18.82
N LEU A 24 -10.88 -1.43 -18.52
CA LEU A 24 -10.82 -2.19 -17.27
C LEU A 24 -9.53 -3.00 -17.15
N ASP A 25 -9.09 -3.66 -18.22
CA ASP A 25 -7.82 -4.40 -18.25
C ASP A 25 -6.64 -3.47 -17.96
N ASN A 26 -6.60 -2.30 -18.60
CA ASN A 26 -5.57 -1.29 -18.34
C ASN A 26 -5.61 -0.77 -16.89
N MET A 27 -6.79 -0.55 -16.33
CA MET A 27 -6.93 -0.18 -14.91
C MET A 27 -6.42 -1.28 -13.99
N PHE A 28 -6.78 -2.55 -14.25
CA PHE A 28 -6.30 -3.68 -13.44
C PHE A 28 -4.79 -3.86 -13.53
N THR A 29 -4.20 -3.73 -14.73
CA THR A 29 -2.74 -3.76 -14.89
C THR A 29 -2.07 -2.65 -14.09
N SER A 30 -2.56 -1.40 -14.19
CA SER A 30 -2.02 -0.27 -13.44
C SER A 30 -2.12 -0.46 -11.93
N VAL A 31 -3.27 -0.92 -11.42
CA VAL A 31 -3.45 -1.23 -10.00
C VAL A 31 -2.50 -2.35 -9.57
N ASN A 32 -2.33 -3.40 -10.37
CA ASN A 32 -1.43 -4.50 -10.04
C ASN A 32 0.03 -4.06 -9.98
N GLU A 33 0.48 -3.20 -10.89
CA GLU A 33 1.83 -2.62 -10.87
C GLU A 33 2.06 -1.76 -9.62
N GLN A 34 1.09 -0.91 -9.26
CA GLN A 34 1.15 -0.09 -8.05
C GLN A 34 1.17 -0.95 -6.79
N VAL A 35 0.31 -1.96 -6.70
CA VAL A 35 0.29 -2.90 -5.57
C VAL A 35 1.61 -3.67 -5.48
N GLY A 36 2.19 -4.11 -6.60
CA GLY A 36 3.50 -4.74 -6.62
C GLY A 36 4.62 -3.82 -6.11
N THR A 37 4.58 -2.55 -6.48
CA THR A 37 5.51 -1.53 -5.99
C THR A 37 5.35 -1.31 -4.49
N ILE A 38 4.11 -1.16 -4.01
CA ILE A 38 3.80 -0.99 -2.59
C ILE A 38 4.24 -2.22 -1.79
N ALA A 39 4.00 -3.43 -2.29
CA ALA A 39 4.46 -4.68 -1.67
C ALA A 39 5.99 -4.68 -1.49
N GLY A 40 6.72 -4.20 -2.49
CA GLY A 40 8.17 -4.02 -2.41
C GLY A 40 8.60 -2.97 -1.36
N GLN A 41 7.84 -1.87 -1.22
CA GLN A 41 8.12 -0.82 -0.23
C GLN A 41 7.81 -1.25 1.20
N VAL A 42 6.65 -1.89 1.45
CA VAL A 42 6.25 -2.33 2.80
C VAL A 42 7.03 -3.56 3.28
N GLY A 43 7.64 -4.31 2.35
CA GLY A 43 8.58 -5.39 2.68
C GLY A 43 9.94 -4.90 3.17
N GLN A 44 10.23 -3.60 3.05
CA GLN A 44 11.46 -3.02 3.59
C GLN A 44 11.37 -2.89 5.12
N THR A 45 12.52 -2.80 5.77
CA THR A 45 12.56 -2.48 7.20
C THR A 45 11.96 -1.09 7.46
N PRO A 46 11.46 -0.82 8.68
CA PRO A 46 10.98 0.51 9.08
C PRO A 46 11.91 1.67 8.68
N GLN A 47 13.22 1.47 8.79
CA GLN A 47 14.25 2.44 8.40
C GLN A 47 14.36 2.61 6.87
N GLY A 48 14.14 1.54 6.10
CA GLY A 48 14.19 1.55 4.64
C GLY A 48 13.01 2.28 4.00
N TRP A 49 11.78 2.04 4.49
CA TRP A 49 10.59 2.69 3.92
C TRP A 49 10.40 4.14 4.40
N ASN A 50 10.70 4.45 5.68
CA ASN A 50 10.62 5.81 6.21
C ASN A 50 11.60 6.05 7.37
N ALA A 51 12.80 6.52 7.01
CA ALA A 51 13.86 6.83 7.96
C ALA A 51 13.45 7.92 8.99
N GLY A 52 12.62 8.89 8.60
CA GLY A 52 12.19 9.97 9.50
C GLY A 52 11.32 9.46 10.65
N ILE A 53 10.31 8.64 10.34
CA ILE A 53 9.42 8.03 11.35
C ILE A 53 10.22 7.03 12.20
N PHE A 54 11.08 6.22 11.60
CA PHE A 54 11.92 5.30 12.35
C PHE A 54 12.82 6.03 13.36
N ASN A 55 13.47 7.11 12.93
CA ASN A 55 14.33 7.92 13.80
C ASN A 55 13.53 8.59 14.93
N LEU A 56 12.30 9.04 14.67
CA LEU A 56 11.42 9.57 15.71
C LEU A 56 11.15 8.53 16.80
N ILE A 57 10.74 7.31 16.41
CA ILE A 57 10.47 6.22 17.35
C ILE A 57 11.74 5.81 18.10
N GLN A 58 12.86 5.70 17.41
CA GLN A 58 14.15 5.37 18.00
C GLN A 58 14.58 6.41 19.03
N ASN A 59 14.38 7.70 18.73
CA ASN A 59 14.72 8.78 19.65
C ASN A 59 13.87 8.73 20.91
N ILE A 60 12.55 8.51 20.80
CA ILE A 60 11.66 8.32 21.97
C ILE A 60 12.11 7.11 22.78
N SER A 61 12.46 6.01 22.12
CA SER A 61 12.94 4.80 22.80
C SER A 61 14.20 5.08 23.63
N GLN A 62 15.19 5.76 23.04
CA GLN A 62 16.46 6.06 23.70
C GLN A 62 16.35 7.11 24.79
N THR A 63 15.49 8.12 24.62
CA THR A 63 15.44 9.29 25.52
C THR A 63 14.38 9.17 26.61
N VAL A 64 13.36 8.34 26.42
CA VAL A 64 12.24 8.20 27.37
C VAL A 64 12.11 6.77 27.88
N VAL A 65 11.96 5.80 26.98
CA VAL A 65 11.64 4.41 27.37
C VAL A 65 12.79 3.77 28.15
N VAL A 66 14.01 3.86 27.63
CA VAL A 66 15.20 3.27 28.27
C VAL A 66 15.47 3.88 29.64
N PRO A 67 15.47 5.22 29.83
CA PRO A 67 15.63 5.82 31.16
C PRO A 67 14.55 5.40 32.16
N ILE A 68 13.28 5.35 31.77
CA ILE A 68 12.20 4.93 32.66
C ILE A 68 12.38 3.46 33.07
N ALA A 69 12.73 2.58 32.13
CA ALA A 69 13.03 1.19 32.44
C ALA A 69 14.19 1.08 33.44
N GLY A 70 15.26 1.86 33.27
CA GLY A 70 16.39 1.92 34.19
C GLY A 70 15.99 2.34 35.60
N LEU A 71 15.13 3.35 35.74
CA LEU A 71 14.60 3.81 37.03
C LEU A 71 13.79 2.70 37.73
N ILE A 72 12.91 2.02 36.99
CA ILE A 72 12.10 0.92 37.54
C ILE A 72 13.00 -0.22 37.99
N ILE A 73 13.98 -0.63 37.17
CA ILE A 73 14.93 -1.70 37.51
C ILE A 73 15.71 -1.33 38.78
N THR A 74 16.18 -0.08 38.87
CA THR A 74 16.89 0.40 40.06
C THR A 74 15.99 0.34 41.29
N PHE A 75 14.72 0.74 41.16
CA PHE A 75 13.76 0.68 42.26
C PHE A 75 13.51 -0.75 42.73
N VAL A 76 13.34 -1.71 41.82
CA VAL A 76 13.15 -3.13 42.16
C VAL A 76 14.40 -3.67 42.87
N LEU A 77 15.59 -3.45 42.30
CA LEU A 77 16.85 -3.96 42.85
C LEU A 77 17.26 -3.34 44.20
N CYS A 78 16.76 -2.14 44.52
CA CYS A 78 17.02 -1.47 45.79
C CYS A 78 15.88 -1.64 46.82
N TYR A 79 14.72 -2.17 46.41
CA TYR A 79 13.57 -2.42 47.28
C TYR A 79 13.48 -3.89 47.72
N GLU A 80 13.95 -4.82 46.89
CA GLU A 80 14.40 -6.15 47.34
C GLU A 80 15.68 -6.03 48.20
#